data_AF-A0A943XSR4-F1
#
_entry.id   AF-A0A943XSR4-F1
#
_cell.length_a   1.000
_cell.length_b   1.000
_cell.length_c   1.000
_cell.angle_alpha   90.00
_cell.angle_beta   90.00
_cell.angle_gamma   90.00
#
_symmetry.space_group_name_H-M   'P 1'
#
loop_
_entity.id
_entity.type
_entity.pdbx_description
1 polymer ?
#
loop_
_entity_poly.entity_id
_entity_poly.type
_entity_poly.pdbx_seq_one_letter_code
_entity_poly.pdbx_strand_id
1 'polypeptide(L)'
;IGIAMGALGSDAAIEAADIVLMTDAPSKISQAIRISRRTHRIVMQNIIFALGVKGIALVLGAFGLIHMLAAVFADVGVSVIAIINAMRAMKIKE
;
A
#
# COMPACT_ATOMS: atom_id res chain seq x y z
N ILE A 1 2.61 16.23 5.89
CA ILE A 1 3.72 15.89 4.98
C ILE A 1 4.70 17.05 5.00
N GLY A 2 5.60 17.03 5.99
CA GLY A 2 6.79 17.88 6.01
C GLY A 2 7.84 17.30 5.05
N ILE A 3 8.47 18.16 4.25
CA ILE A 3 9.52 17.76 3.32
C ILE A 3 10.80 18.50 3.71
N ALA A 4 11.84 17.75 4.10
CA ALA A 4 13.17 18.29 4.36
C ALA A 4 14.09 18.07 3.15
N MET A 5 15.03 18.99 2.93
CA MET A 5 16.09 18.87 1.92
C MET A 5 17.40 18.51 2.61
N GLY A 6 17.98 17.39 2.21
CA GLY A 6 19.05 16.70 2.93
C GLY A 6 20.42 17.37 2.87
N ALA A 7 20.65 18.33 1.96
CA ALA A 7 21.91 19.07 1.88
C ALA A 7 21.86 20.46 2.56
N LEU A 8 20.67 21.03 2.74
CA LEU A 8 20.46 22.40 3.28
C LEU A 8 19.64 22.43 4.58
N GLY A 9 19.02 21.33 4.98
CA GLY A 9 18.24 21.22 6.20
C GLY A 9 19.11 20.95 7.43
N SER A 10 18.80 21.60 8.55
CA SER A 10 19.36 21.23 9.86
C SER A 10 18.94 19.79 10.21
N ASP A 11 19.81 19.03 10.90
CA ASP A 11 19.50 17.65 11.34
C ASP A 11 18.15 17.55 12.05
N ALA A 12 17.77 18.57 12.83
CA ALA A 12 16.47 18.64 13.50
C ALA A 12 15.28 18.71 12.51
N ALA A 13 15.46 19.37 11.36
CA ALA A 13 14.46 19.44 10.31
C ALA A 13 14.37 18.13 9.51
N ILE A 14 15.50 17.42 9.35
CA ILE A 14 15.55 16.10 8.70
C ILE A 14 14.82 15.06 9.56
N GLU A 15 15.04 15.08 10.88
CA GLU A 15 14.45 14.12 11.82
C GLU A 15 12.94 14.33 12.02
N ALA A 16 12.45 15.56 11.88
CA ALA A 16 11.03 15.90 12.00
C ALA A 16 10.22 15.76 10.69
N ALA A 17 10.88 15.49 9.55
CA ALA A 17 10.20 15.45 8.25
C ALA A 17 9.69 14.05 7.89
N ASP A 18 8.52 14.01 7.23
CA ASP A 18 7.94 12.76 6.72
C ASP A 18 8.68 12.26 5.46
N ILE A 19 9.31 13.17 4.72
CA ILE A 19 10.03 12.90 3.47
C ILE A 19 11.33 13.71 3.44
N VAL A 20 12.45 13.03 3.22
CA VAL A 20 13.77 13.66 3.09
C VAL A 20 14.24 13.55 1.63
N LEU A 21 14.47 14.69 0.99
CA LEU A 21 15.03 14.78 -0.35
C LEU A 21 16.56 14.85 -0.26
N MET A 22 17.27 13.80 -0.66
CA MET A 22 18.74 13.82 -0.66
C MET A 22 19.36 14.73 -1.74
N THR A 23 18.56 15.21 -2.70
CA THR A 23 18.98 16.13 -3.77
C THR A 23 18.15 17.41 -3.69
N ASP A 24 18.77 18.57 -3.87
CA ASP A 24 18.11 19.90 -3.81
C ASP A 24 17.25 20.21 -5.06
N ALA A 25 16.71 19.18 -5.70
CA ALA A 25 15.90 19.30 -6.91
C ALA A 25 14.40 19.16 -6.56
N PRO A 26 13.62 20.27 -6.45
CA PRO A 26 12.19 20.20 -6.17
C PRO A 26 11.38 19.45 -7.24
N SER A 27 11.95 19.25 -8.43
CA SER A 27 11.40 18.38 -9.48
C SER A 27 11.21 16.91 -9.03
N LYS A 28 12.03 16.41 -8.09
CA LYS A 28 11.89 15.05 -7.51
C LYS A 28 10.65 14.89 -6.64
N ILE A 29 10.11 15.97 -6.07
CA ILE A 29 8.84 15.94 -5.33
C ILE A 29 7.70 15.51 -6.27
N SER A 30 7.69 16.02 -7.50
CA SER A 30 6.65 15.67 -8.49
C SER A 30 6.71 14.19 -8.89
N GLN A 31 7.91 13.61 -8.99
CA GLN A 31 8.11 12.19 -9.23
C GLN A 31 7.65 11.34 -8.04
N ALA A 32 8.03 11.74 -6.81
CA ALA A 32 7.61 11.07 -5.59
C ALA A 32 6.08 11.06 -5.41
N ILE A 33 5.40 12.17 -5.71
CA ILE A 33 3.93 12.24 -5.68
C ILE A 33 3.32 11.32 -6.75
N ARG A 34 3.89 11.27 -7.95
CA ARG A 34 3.41 10.39 -9.03
C ARG A 34 3.53 8.91 -8.64
N ILE A 35 4.66 8.53 -8.06
CA ILE A 35 4.92 7.20 -7.50
C ILE A 35 3.89 6.86 -6.42
N SER A 36 3.73 7.75 -5.43
CA SER A 36 2.78 7.57 -4.32
C SER A 36 1.34 7.36 -4.82
N ARG A 37 0.87 8.16 -5.78
CA ARG A 37 -0.48 8.01 -6.37
C ARG A 37 -0.66 6.66 -7.07
N ARG A 38 0.39 6.15 -7.74
CA ARG A 38 0.34 4.84 -8.41
C ARG A 38 0.25 3.72 -7.39
N THR A 39 1.08 3.77 -6.35
CA THR A 39 1.07 2.82 -5.22
C THR A 39 -0.28 2.83 -4.52
N HIS A 40 -0.84 4.02 -4.23
CA HIS A 40 -2.14 4.15 -3.59
C HIS A 40 -3.26 3.47 -4.38
N ARG A 41 -3.24 3.56 -5.72
CA ARG A 41 -4.23 2.88 -6.57
C ARG A 41 -4.16 1.35 -6.43
N ILE A 42 -2.94 0.79 -6.35
CA ILE A 42 -2.74 -0.65 -6.19
C ILE A 42 -3.19 -1.10 -4.79
N VAL A 43 -2.87 -0.31 -3.76
CA VAL A 43 -3.32 -0.55 -2.38
C VAL A 43 -4.85 -0.54 -2.28
N MET A 44 -5.53 0.43 -2.89
CA MET A 44 -6.98 0.48 -2.93
C MET A 44 -7.59 -0.74 -3.63
N GLN A 45 -7.00 -1.21 -4.73
CA GLN A 45 -7.44 -2.45 -5.40
C GLN A 45 -7.34 -3.67 -4.48
N ASN A 46 -6.23 -3.80 -3.74
CA ASN A 46 -6.04 -4.90 -2.78
C ASN A 46 -7.04 -4.84 -1.63
N ILE A 47 -7.29 -3.66 -1.07
CA ILE A 47 -8.24 -3.48 0.03
C ILE A 47 -9.65 -3.83 -0.42
N ILE A 48 -10.09 -3.35 -1.59
CA ILE A 48 -11.41 -3.67 -2.14
C ILE A 48 -11.52 -5.18 -2.39
N PHE A 49 -10.49 -5.82 -2.94
CA PHE A 49 -10.47 -7.26 -3.18
C PHE A 49 -10.57 -8.06 -1.87
N ALA A 50 -9.78 -7.68 -0.86
CA ALA A 50 -9.78 -8.36 0.43
C ALA A 50 -11.10 -8.19 1.18
N LEU A 51 -11.67 -6.98 1.18
CA LEU A 51 -12.99 -6.72 1.75
C LEU A 51 -14.10 -7.47 1.01
N GLY A 52 -14.01 -7.57 -0.32
CA GLY A 52 -14.98 -8.32 -1.12
C GLY A 52 -15.01 -9.80 -0.73
N VAL A 53 -13.85 -10.44 -0.64
CA VAL A 53 -13.78 -11.85 -0.24
C VAL A 53 -14.19 -12.05 1.22
N LYS A 54 -13.77 -11.16 2.15
CA LYS A 54 -14.24 -11.21 3.54
C LYS A 54 -15.75 -11.05 3.65
N GLY A 55 -16.34 -10.15 2.88
CA GLY A 55 -17.79 -9.94 2.82
C GLY A 55 -18.52 -11.20 2.35
N ILE A 56 -18.05 -11.81 1.26
CA ILE A 56 -18.62 -13.06 0.74
C ILE A 56 -18.49 -14.20 1.78
N ALA A 57 -17.32 -14.35 2.39
CA ALA A 57 -17.08 -15.35 3.41
C ALA A 57 -17.97 -15.15 4.64
N LEU A 58 -18.20 -13.90 5.05
CA LEU A 58 -19.08 -13.57 6.17
C LEU A 58 -20.55 -13.91 5.85
N VAL A 59 -21.04 -13.54 4.67
CA VAL A 59 -22.42 -13.84 4.25
C VAL A 59 -22.63 -15.35 4.16
N LEU A 60 -21.75 -16.07 3.46
CA LEU A 60 -21.84 -17.53 3.33
C LEU A 60 -21.67 -18.25 4.68
N GLY A 61 -20.83 -17.72 5.57
CA GLY A 61 -20.69 -18.19 6.95
C GLY A 61 -21.96 -17.98 7.77
N ALA A 62 -22.65 -16.86 7.61
CA ALA A 62 -23.92 -16.59 8.28
C ALA A 62 -25.04 -17.55 7.85
N PHE A 63 -25.00 -18.03 6.59
CA PHE A 63 -25.90 -19.09 6.09
C PHE A 63 -25.45 -20.51 6.46
N GLY A 64 -24.32 -20.68 7.16
CA GLY A 64 -23.78 -21.99 7.54
C GLY A 64 -23.22 -22.81 6.39
N LEU A 65 -23.02 -22.22 5.21
CA LEU A 65 -22.55 -22.89 4.00
C LEU A 65 -21.02 -22.99 3.93
N ILE A 66 -20.30 -22.31 4.82
CA ILE A 66 -18.83 -22.30 4.90
C ILE A 66 -18.34 -23.01 6.15
N HIS A 67 -17.45 -23.97 5.94
CA HIS A 67 -16.68 -24.59 7.01
C HIS A 67 -15.50 -23.69 7.42
N MET A 68 -15.09 -23.71 8.70
CA MET A 68 -14.00 -22.86 9.22
C MET A 68 -12.70 -22.99 8.40
N LEU A 69 -12.34 -24.19 7.97
CA LEU A 69 -11.15 -24.42 7.15
C LEU A 69 -11.20 -23.67 5.81
N ALA A 70 -12.38 -23.65 5.16
CA ALA A 70 -12.57 -22.94 3.91
C ALA A 70 -12.49 -21.41 4.11
N ALA A 71 -13.03 -20.91 5.23
CA ALA A 71 -12.92 -19.49 5.58
C ALA A 71 -11.46 -19.06 5.81
N VAL A 72 -10.69 -19.86 6.55
CA VAL A 72 -9.26 -19.61 6.78
C VAL A 72 -8.48 -19.67 5.47
N PHE A 73 -8.76 -20.66 4.62
CA PHE A 73 -8.11 -20.78 3.31
C PHE A 73 -8.40 -19.57 2.41
N ALA A 74 -9.64 -19.06 2.43
CA ALA A 74 -10.00 -17.86 1.68
C ALA A 74 -9.23 -16.62 2.17
N ASP A 75 -9.11 -16.39 3.49
CA ASP A 75 -8.40 -15.22 4.03
C ASP A 75 -6.89 -15.28 3.77
N VAL A 76 -6.28 -16.46 3.95
CA VAL A 76 -4.86 -16.68 3.67
C VAL A 76 -4.59 -16.57 2.16
N GLY A 77 -5.45 -17.14 1.31
CA GLY A 77 -5.35 -17.05 -0.15
C GLY A 77 -5.44 -15.61 -0.65
N VAL A 78 -6.39 -14.83 -0.12
CA VAL A 78 -6.50 -13.38 -0.37
C VAL A 78 -5.23 -12.65 0.03
N SER A 79 -4.66 -12.98 1.19
CA SER A 79 -3.43 -12.36 1.68
C SER A 79 -2.25 -12.62 0.73
N VAL A 80 -2.10 -13.85 0.23
CA VAL A 80 -1.06 -14.21 -0.76
C VAL A 80 -1.27 -13.44 -2.06
N ILE A 81 -2.50 -13.37 -2.57
CA ILE A 81 -2.83 -12.62 -3.80
C ILE A 81 -2.53 -11.13 -3.61
N ALA A 82 -2.90 -10.56 -2.46
CA ALA A 82 -2.64 -9.17 -2.13
C ALA A 82 -1.14 -8.87 -2.08
N ILE A 83 -0.32 -9.77 -1.52
CA ILE A 83 1.15 -9.65 -1.50
C ILE A 83 1.70 -9.63 -2.93
N ILE A 84 1.29 -10.58 -3.79
CA ILE A 84 1.73 -10.64 -5.18
C ILE A 84 1.35 -9.36 -5.94
N ASN A 85 0.12 -8.87 -5.73
CA ASN A 85 -0.32 -7.63 -6.38
C ASN A 85 0.41 -6.40 -5.80
N ALA A 86 0.76 -6.39 -4.51
CA ALA A 86 1.57 -5.35 -3.90
C ALA A 86 3.00 -5.33 -4.48
N MET A 87 3.58 -6.48 -4.82
CA MET A 87 4.89 -6.53 -5.50
C MET A 87 4.85 -5.82 -6.87
N ARG A 88 3.69 -5.75 -7.52
CA ARG A 88 3.52 -4.98 -8.76
C ARG A 88 3.69 -3.47 -8.54
N ALA A 89 3.40 -2.98 -7.33
CA ALA A 89 3.63 -1.58 -6.96
C ALA A 89 5.12 -1.24 -6.82
N MET A 90 6.00 -2.23 -6.64
CA MET A 90 7.45 -2.01 -6.62
C MET A 90 8.06 -1.92 -8.02
N LYS A 91 7.39 -2.45 -9.06
CA LYS A 91 7.79 -2.28 -10.46
C LYS A 91 7.27 -0.95 -11.01
N ILE A 92 7.72 0.15 -10.42
CA ILE A 92 7.55 1.47 -11.02
C ILE A 92 8.78 1.71 -11.89
N LYS A 93 8.60 1.56 -13.19
CA LYS A 93 9.62 1.87 -14.19
C LYS A 93 9.75 3.40 -14.24
N GLU A 94 10.97 3.90 -13.99
CA GLU A 94 11.33 5.31 -14.19
C GLU A 94 11.00 5.79 -15.60
#